data_AF-A0AA48KC37-F1
#
_entry.id   AF-A0AA48KC37-F1
#
_cell.length_a   1.000
_cell.length_b   1.000
_cell.length_c   1.000
_cell.angle_alpha   90.00
_cell.angle_beta   90.00
_cell.angle_gamma   90.00
#
_symmetry.space_group_name_H-M   'P 1'
#
loop_
_entity.id
_entity.type
_entity.pdbx_description
1 polymer ?
#
loop_
_entity_poly.entity_id
_entity_poly.type
_entity_poly.pdbx_seq_one_letter_code
_entity_poly.pdbx_strand_id
1 'polypeptide(L)' 'MRQMLEELIAELVRMEIPLEIAKRELERVYLEKVLEAHGGNQSAAARALGMHRNTLSKKLEHPMAPLRYPAVNC' A
#
# COMPACT_ATOMS: atom_id res chain seq x y z
N MET A 1 7.93 -9.53 14.05
CA MET A 1 7.91 -8.68 12.83
C MET A 1 8.52 -9.39 11.64
N ARG A 2 9.79 -9.78 11.65
CA ARG A 2 10.45 -10.35 10.45
C ARG A 2 9.77 -11.63 9.93
N GLN A 3 9.45 -12.57 10.83
CA GLN A 3 8.74 -13.81 10.48
C GLN A 3 7.38 -13.56 9.83
N MET A 4 6.53 -12.69 10.41
CA MET A 4 5.22 -12.36 9.83
C MET A 4 5.33 -11.76 8.42
N LEU A 5 6.37 -10.96 8.17
CA LEU A 5 6.63 -10.39 6.86
C LEU A 5 7.12 -11.46 5.87
N GLU A 6 7.98 -12.38 6.32
CA GLU A 6 8.45 -13.51 5.50
C GLU A 6 7.29 -14.43 5.09
N GLU A 7 6.36 -14.72 6.00
CA GLU A 7 5.16 -15.52 5.71
C GLU A 7 4.25 -14.83 4.68
N LEU A 8 4.01 -13.52 4.84
CA LEU A 8 3.24 -12.73 3.87
C LEU A 8 3.92 -12.75 2.50
N ILE A 9 5.23 -12.52 2.43
CA ILE A 9 5.99 -12.52 1.17
C ILE A 9 5.95 -13.91 0.52
N ALA A 10 6.08 -14.98 1.29
CA ALA A 10 6.01 -16.34 0.77
C ALA A 10 4.66 -16.63 0.08
N GLU A 11 3.55 -16.12 0.64
CA GLU A 11 2.23 -16.27 0.02
C GLU A 11 2.08 -15.42 -1.25
N LEU A 12 2.57 -14.17 -1.24
CA LEU A 12 2.54 -13.31 -2.42
C LEU A 12 3.34 -13.91 -3.59
N VAL A 13 4.47 -14.55 -3.30
CA VAL A 13 5.29 -15.26 -4.29
C VAL A 13 4.58 -16.52 -4.79
N ARG A 14 3.93 -17.28 -3.90
CA ARG A 14 3.17 -18.48 -4.26
C ARG A 14 2.01 -18.19 -5.23
N MET A 15 1.38 -17.04 -5.06
CA MET A 15 0.29 -16.55 -5.92
C MET A 15 0.79 -15.81 -7.18
N GLU A 16 2.11 -15.78 -7.41
CA GLU A 16 2.74 -15.11 -8.55
C GLU A 16 2.39 -13.62 -8.66
N ILE A 17 2.18 -12.95 -7.52
CA ILE A 17 1.85 -11.52 -7.50
C ILE A 17 3.09 -10.71 -7.86
N PRO A 18 3.03 -9.85 -8.89
CA PRO A 18 4.14 -8.97 -9.22
C PRO A 18 4.51 -8.06 -8.05
N LEU A 19 5.82 -7.87 -7.82
CA LEU A 19 6.32 -7.04 -6.73
C LEU A 19 5.69 -5.63 -6.72
N GLU A 20 5.44 -5.05 -7.89
CA GLU A 20 4.83 -3.73 -8.02
C GLU A 20 3.37 -3.71 -7.54
N ILE A 21 2.60 -4.79 -7.75
CA ILE A 21 1.25 -4.94 -7.21
C ILE A 21 1.31 -5.12 -5.69
N ALA A 22 2.18 -6.02 -5.22
CA ALA A 22 2.37 -6.30 -3.79
C ALA A 22 2.73 -5.03 -3.00
N LYS A 23 3.69 -4.24 -3.48
CA LYS A 23 4.07 -2.96 -2.86
C LYS A 23 2.91 -1.98 -2.79
N ARG A 24 2.12 -1.89 -3.86
CA ARG A 24 0.99 -0.97 -3.93
C ARG A 24 -0.11 -1.34 -2.94
N GLU A 25 -0.49 -2.61 -2.89
CA GLU A 25 -1.51 -3.07 -1.93
C GLU A 25 -1.02 -2.94 -0.48
N LEU A 26 0.24 -3.28 -0.22
CA LEU A 26 0.84 -3.10 1.10
C LEU A 26 0.86 -1.62 1.51
N GLU A 27 1.29 -0.73 0.62
CA GLU A 27 1.26 0.71 0.88
C GLU A 27 -0.17 1.18 1.16
N ARG A 28 -1.15 0.78 0.35
CA ARG A 28 -2.56 1.16 0.50
C ARG A 28 -3.12 0.76 1.86
N VAL A 29 -3.02 -0.52 2.20
CA VAL A 29 -3.52 -1.07 3.46
C VAL A 29 -2.82 -0.41 4.65
N TYR A 30 -1.52 -0.14 4.56
CA TYR A 30 -0.79 0.55 5.61
C TYR A 30 -1.29 1.98 5.83
N LEU A 31 -1.49 2.75 4.75
CA LEU A 31 -2.01 4.12 4.84
C LEU A 31 -3.43 4.18 5.39
N GLU A 32 -4.31 3.26 4.96
CA GLU A 32 -5.67 3.14 5.50
C GLU A 32 -5.64 2.85 7.00
N LYS A 33 -4.82 1.88 7.44
CA LYS A 33 -4.71 1.52 8.86
C LYS A 33 -4.18 2.67 9.72
N VAL A 34 -3.21 3.43 9.22
CA VAL A 34 -2.71 4.61 9.93
C VAL A 34 -3.78 5.70 10.00
N LEU A 35 -4.54 5.92 8.93
CA LEU A 35 -5.64 6.88 8.94
C LEU A 35 -6.75 6.49 9.93
N GLU A 36 -7.10 5.19 9.97
CA GLU A 36 -8.05 4.63 10.95
C GLU A 36 -7.56 4.82 12.39
N ALA A 37 -6.28 4.55 12.67
CA ALA A 37 -5.67 4.74 13.99
C ALA A 37 -5.70 6.20 14.46
N HIS A 38 -5.74 7.16 13.53
CA HIS A 38 -5.88 8.59 13.80
C HIS A 38 -7.32 9.10 13.64
N GLY A 39 -8.33 8.23 13.58
CA GLY A 39 -9.75 8.61 13.52
C GLY A 39 -10.12 9.41 12.27
N GLY A 40 -9.46 9.16 11.14
CA GLY A 40 -9.66 9.90 9.90
C GLY A 40 -8.93 11.25 9.83
N ASN A 41 -8.14 11.62 10.85
CA ASN A 41 -7.37 12.85 10.83
C ASN A 41 -6.14 12.73 9.92
N GLN A 42 -6.32 13.13 8.65
CA GLN A 42 -5.26 13.10 7.63
C GLN A 42 -4.01 13.89 8.02
N SER A 43 -4.14 15.01 8.75
CA SER A 43 -2.98 15.81 9.17
C SER A 43 -2.16 15.09 10.23
N ALA A 44 -2.82 14.43 11.20
CA ALA A 44 -2.16 13.61 12.21
C ALA A 44 -1.52 12.36 11.60
N ALA A 45 -2.24 11.66 10.72
CA ALA A 45 -1.74 10.51 9.98
C ALA A 45 -0.53 10.86 9.12
N ALA A 46 -0.58 11.97 8.37
CA ALA A 46 0.54 12.42 7.54
C ALA A 46 1.80 12.73 8.38
N ARG A 47 1.64 13.35 9.55
CA ARG A 47 2.75 13.57 10.49
C ARG A 47 3.33 12.25 11.00
N ALA A 48 2.50 11.28 11.36
CA ALA A 48 2.94 9.96 11.81
C ALA A 48 3.69 9.18 10.71
N LEU A 49 3.27 9.36 9.45
CA LEU A 49 3.91 8.80 8.26
C LEU A 49 5.16 9.56 7.81
N GLY A 50 5.49 10.70 8.43
CA GLY A 50 6.63 11.53 8.03
C GLY A 50 6.47 12.17 6.65
N MET A 51 5.24 12.42 6.21
CA MET A 51 4.94 12.96 4.88
C MET A 51 4.00 14.17 4.93
N HIS A 52 3.95 14.94 3.84
CA HIS A 52 3.01 16.04 3.73
C HIS A 52 1.57 15.54 3.53
N ARG A 53 0.58 16.20 4.15
CA ARG A 53 -0.85 15.85 4.04
C ARG A 53 -1.32 15.75 2.59
N ASN A 54 -0.91 16.70 1.72
CA ASN A 54 -1.30 16.67 0.31
C ASN A 54 -0.76 15.43 -0.43
N THR A 55 0.42 14.94 -0.04
CA THR A 55 0.99 13.71 -0.61
C THR A 55 0.19 12.50 -0.14
N LEU A 56 -0.21 12.47 1.14
CA LEU A 56 -1.11 11.45 1.67
C LEU A 56 -2.46 11.47 0.96
N SER A 57 -3.07 12.66 0.80
CA SER A 57 -4.34 12.85 0.09
C SER A 57 -4.28 12.29 -1.33
N LYS A 58 -3.25 12.64 -2.10
CA LYS A 58 -3.06 12.12 -3.47
C LYS A 58 -2.91 10.60 -3.52
N LYS A 59 -2.21 9.99 -2.54
CA LYS A 59 -2.08 8.53 -2.44
C LYS A 59 -3.39 7.83 -2.07
N LEU A 60 -4.31 8.51 -1.38
CA LEU A 60 -5.64 8.01 -1.03
C LEU A 60 -6.67 8.24 -2.15
N GLU A 61 -6.62 9.40 -2.81
CA GLU A 61 -7.56 9.83 -3.87
C GLU A 61 -7.34 9.09 -5.18
N HIS A 62 -6.08 8.88 -5.55
CA HIS A 62 -5.74 7.98 -6.64
C HIS A 62 -5.40 6.63 -6.03
N PRO A 63 -6.32 5.63 -6.04
CA PRO A 63 -5.88 4.26 -6.09
C PRO A 63 -4.95 4.23 -7.29
N MET A 64 -3.63 4.13 -7.03
CA MET A 64 -2.58 4.31 -8.03
C MET A 64 -3.04 3.74 -9.36
N ALA A 65 -2.95 4.52 -10.45
CA ALA A 65 -3.55 4.18 -11.73
C ALA A 65 -3.38 2.69 -12.07
N PRO A 66 -4.39 2.02 -12.67
CA PRO A 66 -4.30 0.61 -12.99
C PRO A 66 -2.98 0.39 -13.71
N LEU A 67 -2.15 -0.51 -13.15
CA LEU A 67 -0.93 -0.93 -13.84
C LEU A 67 -1.42 -1.46 -15.18
N ARG A 68 -1.15 -0.74 -16.26
CA ARG A 68 -1.28 -1.26 -17.62
C ARG A 68 -0.20 -2.33 -17.74
N TYR A 69 -0.48 -3.52 -17.21
CA TYR A 69 0.30 -4.68 -17.57
C TYR A 69 -0.11 -5.05 -18.99
N PRO A 70 0.83 -5.23 -19.94
CA PRO A 70 0.51 -6.01 -21.12
C PRO A 70 0.03 -7.38 -20.62
N ALA A 71 -1.07 -7.87 -21.19
CA ALA A 71 -1.58 -9.20 -20.92
C ALA A 71 -0.40 -10.19 -20.95
N VAL A 72 -0.17 -10.89 -19.84
CA VAL A 72 0.77 -12.01 -19.83
C VAL A 72 0.22 -13.02 -20.82
N ASN A 73 1.00 -13.26 -21.86
CA ASN A 73 0.66 -14.09 -23.01
C ASN A 73 0.73 -15.55 -22.56
N CYS A 74 -0.42 -16.22 -22.44
CA CYS A 74 -0.52 -17.68 -22.51
C CYS A 74 -0.87 -18.05 -23.95
#